data_AF-Q0W667-F1
#
_entry.id   AF-Q0W667-F1
#
_cell.length_a   1.000
_cell.length_b   1.000
_cell.length_c   1.000
_cell.angle_alpha   90.00
_cell.angle_beta   90.00
_cell.angle_gamma   90.00
#
_symmetry.space_group_name_H-M   'P 1'
#
loop_
_entity.id
_entity.type
_entity.pdbx_description
1 polymer ?
#
loop_
_entity_poly.entity_id
_entity_poly.type
_entity_poly.pdbx_seq_one_letter_code
_entity_poly.pdbx_strand_id
1 'polypeptide(L)'
;MVLYGLINMVTVDYPSLLTTTVVVFLGSWVLLFLLSYFLTPFYMKYGDQKSRAIYSAVYSLAFAFIIGVGYGLMPVLSQQYGFWPTMVIALVLVLILTLLQNYVLNLLVSKGVLKMARK
;
A
#
# COMPACT_ATOMS: atom_id res chain seq x y z
N MET A 1 27.98 -29.51 23.09
CA MET A 1 26.66 -29.55 22.44
C MET A 1 25.88 -28.22 22.59
N VAL A 2 26.58 -27.07 22.61
CA VAL A 2 25.96 -25.72 22.79
C VAL A 2 26.31 -24.78 21.62
N LEU A 3 27.23 -25.18 20.73
CA LEU A 3 27.76 -24.33 19.66
C LEU A 3 27.00 -24.45 18.32
N TYR A 4 26.02 -25.35 18.21
CA TYR A 4 25.14 -25.47 17.03
C TYR A 4 23.88 -24.60 17.11
N GLY A 5 23.56 -24.03 18.28
CA GLY A 5 22.40 -23.16 18.46
C GLY A 5 22.63 -21.70 18.06
N LEU A 6 23.88 -21.30 17.77
CA LEU A 6 24.26 -19.91 17.48
C LEU A 6 24.39 -19.59 15.98
N ILE A 7 24.24 -20.59 15.10
CA ILE A 7 24.30 -20.45 13.64
C ILE A 7 22.90 -20.68 13.03
N ASN A 8 21.84 -20.33 13.75
CA ASN A 8 20.60 -19.97 13.07
C ASN A 8 20.79 -18.55 12.52
N MET A 9 21.69 -18.42 11.53
CA MET A 9 21.54 -17.33 10.56
C MET A 9 20.12 -17.50 10.03
N VAL A 10 19.23 -16.59 10.41
CA VAL A 10 17.92 -16.47 9.78
C VAL A 10 18.23 -16.09 8.33
N THR A 11 18.40 -17.09 7.47
CA THR A 11 18.51 -16.89 6.05
C THR A 11 17.15 -16.39 5.61
N VAL A 12 17.06 -15.09 5.36
CA VAL A 12 15.84 -14.49 4.83
C VAL A 12 15.62 -15.09 3.45
N ASP A 13 14.58 -15.90 3.32
CA ASP A 13 14.17 -16.46 2.05
C ASP A 13 13.45 -15.37 1.24
N TYR A 14 14.23 -14.58 0.50
CA TYR A 14 13.74 -13.44 -0.28
C TYR A 14 12.61 -13.81 -1.26
N PRO A 15 12.67 -14.95 -1.98
CA PRO A 15 11.56 -15.41 -2.82
C PRO A 15 10.22 -15.55 -2.08
N SER A 16 10.19 -16.20 -0.92
CA SER A 16 8.95 -16.37 -0.15
C SER A 16 8.48 -15.06 0.47
N LEU A 17 9.41 -14.20 0.89
CA LEU A 17 9.09 -12.87 1.39
C LEU A 17 8.43 -12.01 0.30
N LEU A 18 9.03 -11.94 -0.89
CA LEU A 18 8.47 -11.19 -2.03
C LEU A 18 7.11 -11.75 -2.43
N THR A 19 6.97 -13.08 -2.48
CA THR A 19 5.70 -13.73 -2.79
C THR A 19 4.62 -13.35 -1.77
N THR A 20 4.95 -13.39 -0.48
CA THR A 20 4.03 -13.01 0.60
C THR A 20 3.65 -11.52 0.50
N THR A 21 4.62 -10.64 0.27
CA THR A 21 4.38 -9.21 0.05
C THR A 21 3.44 -8.97 -1.13
N VAL A 22 3.66 -9.64 -2.26
CA VAL A 22 2.83 -9.50 -3.47
C VAL A 22 1.42 -10.05 -3.23
N VAL A 23 1.29 -11.20 -2.57
CA VAL A 23 -0.03 -11.79 -2.26
C VAL A 23 -0.83 -10.89 -1.34
N VAL A 24 -0.21 -10.39 -0.26
CA VAL A 24 -0.86 -9.48 0.69
C VAL A 24 -1.18 -8.14 0.01
N PHE A 25 -0.28 -7.62 -0.83
CA PHE A 25 -0.53 -6.43 -1.64
C PHE A 25 -1.73 -6.59 -2.56
N LEU A 26 -1.77 -7.64 -3.38
CA LEU A 26 -2.86 -7.87 -4.33
C LEU A 26 -4.19 -8.14 -3.61
N GLY A 27 -4.16 -8.95 -2.55
CA GLY A 27 -5.35 -9.25 -1.75
C GLY A 27 -5.92 -8.01 -1.07
N SER A 28 -5.06 -7.21 -0.43
CA SER A 28 -5.48 -5.95 0.19
C SER A 28 -5.93 -4.91 -0.84
N TRP A 29 -5.28 -4.84 -2.01
CA TRP A 29 -5.68 -3.93 -3.08
C TRP A 29 -7.08 -4.24 -3.60
N VAL A 30 -7.38 -5.50 -3.90
CA VAL A 30 -8.72 -5.90 -4.37
C VAL A 30 -9.78 -5.59 -3.31
N LEU A 31 -9.51 -5.91 -2.05
CA LEU A 31 -10.44 -5.68 -0.95
C LEU A 31 -10.70 -4.18 -0.72
N LEU A 32 -9.63 -3.36 -0.68
CA LEU A 32 -9.71 -1.92 -0.52
C LEU A 32 -10.33 -1.24 -1.75
N PHE A 33 -10.08 -1.75 -2.95
CA PHE A 33 -10.72 -1.28 -4.18
C PHE A 33 -12.22 -1.48 -4.10
N LEU A 34 -12.69 -2.67 -3.74
CA LEU A 34 -14.12 -2.96 -3.60
C LEU A 34 -14.76 -2.09 -2.52
N LEU A 35 -14.15 -2.03 -1.33
CA LEU A 35 -14.63 -1.18 -0.24
C LEU A 35 -14.72 0.29 -0.68
N SER A 36 -13.65 0.81 -1.28
CA SER A 36 -13.62 2.18 -1.79
C SER A 36 -14.71 2.37 -2.84
N TYR A 37 -14.87 1.47 -3.81
CA TYR A 37 -15.85 1.60 -4.89
C TYR A 37 -17.30 1.68 -4.36
N PHE A 38 -17.64 0.89 -3.34
CA PHE A 38 -18.96 0.92 -2.70
C PHE A 38 -19.15 2.08 -1.73
N LEU A 39 -18.10 2.54 -1.05
CA LEU A 39 -18.15 3.68 -0.11
C LEU A 39 -18.12 5.02 -0.83
N THR A 40 -17.42 5.10 -1.96
CA THR A 40 -17.25 6.31 -2.76
C THR A 40 -18.55 7.09 -3.03
N PRO A 41 -19.70 6.48 -3.41
CA PRO A 41 -20.95 7.22 -3.63
C PRO A 41 -21.50 7.94 -2.38
N PHE A 42 -21.12 7.55 -1.17
CA PHE A 42 -21.54 8.23 0.06
C PHE A 42 -20.73 9.50 0.33
N TYR A 43 -19.47 9.55 -0.11
CA TYR A 43 -18.57 10.67 0.17
C TYR A 43 -18.43 11.65 -0.99
N MET A 44 -18.55 11.17 -2.24
CA MET A 44 -18.31 11.98 -3.43
C MET A 44 -19.27 11.61 -4.57
N LYS A 45 -19.79 12.64 -5.26
CA LYS A 45 -20.58 12.45 -6.50
C LYS A 45 -19.63 12.50 -7.70
N TYR A 46 -19.52 11.39 -8.41
CA TYR A 46 -18.79 11.32 -9.68
C TYR A 46 -19.76 11.45 -10.84
N GLY A 47 -19.31 12.08 -11.92
CA GLY A 47 -20.12 12.21 -13.14
C GLY A 47 -20.35 10.86 -13.84
N ASP A 48 -19.38 9.93 -13.73
CA ASP A 48 -19.39 8.66 -14.46
C ASP A 48 -18.91 7.48 -13.59
N GLN A 49 -19.44 6.26 -13.84
CA GLN A 49 -18.99 5.02 -13.16
C GLN A 49 -17.50 4.72 -13.39
N LYS A 50 -16.97 5.08 -14.57
CA LYS A 50 -15.55 4.90 -14.90
C LYS A 50 -14.64 5.74 -14.01
N SER A 51 -14.99 7.00 -13.77
CA SER A 51 -14.22 7.87 -12.89
C SER A 51 -14.26 7.39 -11.44
N ARG A 52 -15.38 6.81 -11.00
CA ARG A 52 -15.47 6.15 -9.69
C ARG A 52 -14.50 4.98 -9.58
N ALA A 53 -14.50 4.08 -10.57
CA ALA A 53 -13.58 2.93 -10.56
C ALA A 53 -12.11 3.35 -10.57
N ILE A 54 -11.73 4.32 -11.40
CA ILE A 54 -10.35 4.83 -11.47
C ILE A 54 -9.95 5.47 -10.14
N TYR A 55 -10.81 6.30 -9.54
CA TYR A 55 -10.53 6.91 -8.25
C TYR A 55 -10.30 5.85 -7.17
N SER A 56 -11.22 4.89 -7.04
CA SER A 56 -11.12 3.82 -6.05
C SER A 56 -9.88 2.95 -6.25
N ALA A 57 -9.51 2.65 -7.51
CA ALA A 57 -8.32 1.86 -7.84
C ALA A 57 -7.03 2.59 -7.45
N VAL A 58 -6.91 3.87 -7.78
CA VAL A 58 -5.72 4.68 -7.47
C VAL A 58 -5.63 4.95 -5.96
N TYR A 59 -6.76 5.25 -5.32
CA TYR A 59 -6.81 5.53 -3.89
C TYR A 59 -6.41 4.30 -3.06
N SER A 60 -6.95 3.13 -3.40
CA SER A 60 -6.65 1.88 -2.69
C SER A 60 -5.21 1.38 -2.90
N LEU A 61 -4.55 1.75 -4.00
CA LEU A 61 -3.22 1.26 -4.37
C LEU A 61 -2.16 1.64 -3.34
N ALA A 62 -2.15 2.90 -2.88
CA ALA A 62 -1.18 3.36 -1.89
C ALA A 62 -1.36 2.64 -0.54
N PHE A 63 -2.59 2.48 -0.07
CA PHE A 63 -2.87 1.76 1.17
C PHE A 63 -2.52 0.27 1.06
N ALA A 64 -2.86 -0.37 -0.06
CA ALA A 64 -2.49 -1.76 -0.31
C ALA A 64 -0.97 -1.95 -0.33
N PHE A 65 -0.24 -1.00 -0.91
CA PHE A 65 1.23 -1.02 -0.89
C PHE A 65 1.78 -0.91 0.53
N ILE A 66 1.25 0.01 1.35
CA ILE A 66 1.64 0.15 2.77
C ILE A 66 1.38 -1.16 3.52
N ILE A 67 0.23 -1.81 3.30
CA ILE A 67 -0.10 -3.09 3.93
C ILE A 67 0.86 -4.18 3.45
N GLY A 68 1.11 -4.33 2.15
CA GLY A 68 2.00 -5.36 1.62
C GLY A 68 3.44 -5.22 2.14
N VAL A 69 3.99 -4.00 2.11
CA VAL A 69 5.32 -3.70 2.65
C VAL A 69 5.34 -3.85 4.17
N GLY A 70 4.29 -3.39 4.85
CA GLY A 70 4.12 -3.48 6.29
C GLY A 70 4.10 -4.91 6.81
N TYR A 71 3.43 -5.82 6.12
CA TYR A 71 3.36 -7.23 6.52
C TYR A 71 4.58 -8.05 6.09
N GLY A 72 5.18 -7.76 4.93
CA GLY A 72 6.30 -8.54 4.43
C GLY A 72 7.68 -8.03 4.83
N LEU A 73 7.97 -6.75 4.55
CA LEU A 73 9.32 -6.19 4.65
C LEU A 73 9.62 -5.60 6.04
N MET A 74 8.63 -4.95 6.68
CA MET A 74 8.86 -4.28 7.97
C MET A 74 9.28 -5.22 9.10
N PRO A 75 8.78 -6.46 9.23
CA PRO A 75 9.26 -7.38 10.26
C PRO A 75 10.75 -7.72 10.11
N VAL A 76 11.22 -7.91 8.87
CA VAL A 76 12.63 -8.20 8.59
C VAL A 76 13.50 -6.98 8.90
N LEU A 77 13.08 -5.79 8.48
CA LEU A 77 13.77 -4.54 8.81
C LEU A 77 13.85 -4.33 10.33
N SER A 78 12.76 -4.62 11.06
CA SER A 78 12.73 -4.50 12.52
C SER A 78 13.66 -5.49 13.22
N GLN A 79 13.85 -6.69 12.66
CA GLN A 79 14.78 -7.68 13.20
C GLN A 79 16.25 -7.30 12.94
N GLN A 80 16.53 -6.68 11.79
CA GLN A 80 17.90 -6.32 11.38
C GLN A 80 18.39 -4.99 11.98
N TYR A 81 17.54 -3.97 11.98
CA TYR A 81 17.90 -2.60 12.35
C TYR A 81 17.24 -2.14 13.67
N GLY A 82 16.32 -2.93 14.21
CA GLY A 82 15.55 -2.57 15.39
C GLY A 82 14.28 -1.77 15.09
N PHE A 83 13.47 -1.57 16.14
CA PHE A 83 12.15 -0.95 16.04
C PHE A 83 12.19 0.50 15.57
N TRP A 84 13.03 1.34 16.19
CA TRP A 84 13.04 2.78 15.92
C TRP A 84 13.42 3.14 14.48
N PRO A 85 14.50 2.59 13.88
CA PRO A 85 14.82 2.85 12.48
C PRO A 85 13.71 2.40 11.54
N THR A 86 13.08 1.25 11.82
CA THR A 86 11.99 0.70 11.02
C THR A 86 10.76 1.62 11.02
N MET A 87 10.42 2.19 12.18
CA MET A 87 9.32 3.15 12.31
C MET A 87 9.58 4.43 11.50
N VAL A 88 10.82 4.93 11.50
CA VAL A 88 11.19 6.10 10.69
C VAL A 88 11.05 5.79 9.19
N ILE A 89 11.53 4.63 8.76
CA ILE A 89 11.40 4.18 7.35
C ILE A 89 9.92 4.05 6.97
N ALA A 90 9.11 3.42 7.81
CA ALA A 90 7.68 3.27 7.59
C ALA A 90 6.98 4.64 7.45
N LEU A 91 7.31 5.59 8.32
CA LEU A 91 6.73 6.94 8.28
C LEU A 91 7.12 7.70 7.01
N VAL A 92 8.40 7.65 6.61
CA VAL A 92 8.88 8.25 5.36
C VAL A 92 8.16 7.64 4.16
N LEU A 93 7.99 6.31 4.15
CA LEU A 93 7.32 5.59 3.07
C LEU A 93 5.84 5.99 2.96
N VAL A 94 5.13 6.11 4.08
CA VAL A 94 3.74 6.59 4.12
C VAL A 94 3.63 8.02 3.58
N LEU A 95 4.54 8.92 3.98
CA LEU A 95 4.53 10.31 3.50
C LEU A 95 4.74 10.38 1.98
N ILE A 96 5.75 9.67 1.44
CA ILE A 96 6.04 9.66 0.01
C ILE A 96 4.84 9.12 -0.77
N LEU A 97 4.26 8.00 -0.33
CA LEU A 97 3.11 7.41 -1.01
C LEU A 97 1.88 8.30 -0.96
N THR A 98 1.62 8.96 0.16
CA THR A 98 0.49 9.88 0.29
C THR A 98 0.66 11.08 -0.64
N LEU A 99 1.86 11.65 -0.73
CA LEU A 99 2.16 12.75 -1.65
C LEU A 99 2.02 12.31 -3.10
N LEU A 100 2.56 11.14 -3.45
CA LEU A 100 2.48 10.58 -4.80
C LEU A 100 1.04 10.25 -5.19
N GLN A 101 0.25 9.67 -4.28
CA GLN A 101 -1.17 9.42 -4.47
C GLN A 101 -1.94 10.71 -4.73
N ASN A 102 -1.75 11.74 -3.91
CA ASN A 102 -2.39 13.04 -4.09
C ASN A 102 -1.99 13.70 -5.41
N TYR A 103 -0.71 13.61 -5.78
CA TYR A 103 -0.21 14.12 -7.05
C TYR A 103 -0.86 13.41 -8.25
N VAL A 104 -0.91 12.07 -8.22
CA VAL A 104 -1.53 11.27 -9.30
C VAL A 104 -3.02 11.57 -9.41
N LEU A 105 -3.74 11.64 -8.29
CA LEU A 105 -5.16 12.01 -8.30
C LEU A 105 -5.37 13.41 -8.88
N ASN A 106 -4.58 14.40 -8.47
CA ASN A 106 -4.69 15.76 -8.99
C ASN A 106 -4.37 15.82 -10.49
N LEU A 107 -3.39 15.05 -10.96
CA LEU A 107 -3.05 14.94 -12.37
C LEU A 107 -4.16 14.28 -13.20
N LEU A 108 -4.83 13.26 -12.66
CA LEU A 108 -5.97 12.62 -13.32
C LEU A 108 -7.19 13.54 -13.38
N VAL A 109 -7.38 14.41 -12.38
CA VAL A 109 -8.41 15.44 -12.38
C VAL A 109 -8.08 16.55 -13.39
N SER A 110 -6.85 17.06 -13.40
CA SER A 110 -6.44 18.15 -14.30
C SER A 110 -6.47 17.74 -15.77
N LYS A 111 -6.23 16.46 -16.07
CA LYS A 111 -6.37 15.89 -17.42
C LYS A 111 -7.82 15.56 -17.81
N GLY A 112 -8.80 15.80 -16.94
CA GLY A 112 -10.22 15.51 -17.21
C GLY A 112 -10.59 14.02 -17.23
N VAL A 113 -9.67 13.13 -16.85
CA VAL A 113 -9.92 11.67 -16.75
C VAL A 113 -10.88 11.37 -15.59
N LEU A 114 -10.75 12.14 -14.51
CA LEU A 114 -11.68 12.10 -13.38
C LEU A 114 -12.69 13.24 -13.50
N LYS A 115 -13.90 12.92 -13.94
CA LYS A 115 -15.03 13.86 -13.90
C LYS A 115 -15.67 13.83 -12.52
N MET A 116 -15.34 14.80 -11.69
CA MET A 116 -16.05 15.02 -10.43
C MET A 116 -17.28 15.90 -10.71
N ALA A 117 -18.46 15.46 -10.25
CA ALA A 117 -19.62 16.33 -10.27
C ALA A 117 -19.41 17.36 -9.16
N ARG A 118 -19.26 18.65 -9.52
CA ARG A 118 -19.33 19.73 -8.52
C ARG A 118 -20.71 19.64 -7.86
N LYS A 119 -20.72 19.55 -6.53
CA LYS A 119 -21.93 19.75 -5.73
C LYS A 119 -22.46 21.15 -5.95
#